data_AF-A0A956ILM3-F1
#
_entry.id   AF-A0A956ILM3-F1
#
_cell.length_a   1.000
_cell.length_b   1.000
_cell.length_c   1.000
_cell.angle_alpha   90.00
_cell.angle_beta   90.00
_cell.angle_gamma   90.00
#
_symmetry.space_group_name_H-M   'P 1'
#
loop_
_entity.id
_entity.type
_entity.pdbx_description
1 polymer ?
#
loop_
_entity_poly.entity_id
_entity_poly.type
_entity_poly.pdbx_seq_one_letter_code
_entity_poly.pdbx_strand_id
1 'polypeptide(L)'
;MTPEQLALVARLDGFVAQLQQRLQAIFAEATAGIDALMHQRPGELVPIRNALSGVEALAKQLTRTLQDTWDQRIEPMFRPHGERFLTAGEHRKEEARQDIEQAVTRFRLEQESRCLGAMYPAVQVAISQARPCTNCGAPLRLAVPYEAESLSCSSCGVINQLMPEALVRNYFLFGQEIFPAAAAHPVRVEIERAERLMDRELRESGQKETLESRQQREALERKYWETYAAAKGSFLGRPPETALIESRMAQFREGLRS
;
A
#
# COMPACT_ATOMS: atom_id res chain seq x y z
N MET A 1 -0.60 -36.10 12.65
CA MET A 1 -0.21 -35.34 13.84
C MET A 1 -0.69 -36.09 15.08
N THR A 2 0.08 -36.08 16.17
CA THR A 2 -0.32 -36.63 17.47
C THR A 2 -1.24 -35.65 18.23
N PRO A 3 -1.95 -36.08 19.28
CA PRO A 3 -2.73 -35.17 20.14
C PRO A 3 -1.90 -34.03 20.74
N GLU A 4 -0.65 -34.31 21.11
CA GLU A 4 0.30 -33.32 21.63
C GLU A 4 0.69 -32.28 20.56
N GLN A 5 0.99 -32.74 19.33
CA GLN A 5 1.26 -31.84 18.20
C GLN A 5 0.05 -30.94 17.89
N LEU A 6 -1.18 -31.47 17.99
CA LEU A 6 -2.40 -30.68 17.82
C LEU A 6 -2.54 -29.60 18.90
N ALA A 7 -2.23 -29.93 20.16
CA ALA A 7 -2.27 -28.97 21.27
C ALA A 7 -1.22 -27.85 21.09
N LEU A 8 -0.03 -28.16 20.60
CA LEU A 8 1.01 -27.17 20.30
C LEU A 8 0.61 -26.24 19.16
N VAL A 9 0.02 -26.78 18.09
CA VAL A 9 -0.53 -25.96 17.00
C VAL A 9 -1.64 -25.04 17.51
N ALA A 10 -2.59 -25.56 18.28
CA ALA A 10 -3.66 -24.74 18.87
C ALA A 10 -3.11 -23.63 19.77
N ARG A 11 -2.01 -23.88 20.49
CA ARG A 11 -1.35 -22.87 21.31
C ARG A 11 -0.72 -21.76 20.48
N LEU A 12 -0.04 -22.09 19.37
CA LEU A 12 0.49 -21.11 18.43
C LEU A 12 -0.64 -20.28 17.80
N ASP A 13 -1.68 -20.95 17.31
CA ASP A 13 -2.84 -20.30 16.68
C ASP A 13 -3.54 -19.34 17.66
N GLY A 14 -3.69 -19.75 18.92
CA GLY A 14 -4.25 -18.90 19.98
C GLY A 14 -3.40 -17.65 20.26
N PHE A 15 -2.07 -17.77 20.22
CA PHE A 15 -1.17 -16.63 20.38
C PHE A 15 -1.24 -15.67 19.16
N VAL A 16 -1.25 -16.22 17.94
CA VAL A 16 -1.42 -15.42 16.71
C VAL A 16 -2.74 -14.65 16.74
N ALA A 17 -3.84 -15.29 17.16
CA ALA A 17 -5.14 -14.64 17.29
C ALA A 17 -5.11 -13.45 18.28
N GLN A 18 -4.37 -13.56 19.39
CA GLN A 18 -4.19 -12.46 20.33
C GLN A 18 -3.44 -11.27 19.70
N LEU A 19 -2.40 -11.53 18.91
CA LEU A 19 -1.69 -10.47 18.18
C LEU A 19 -2.59 -9.79 17.14
N GLN A 20 -3.39 -10.57 16.41
CA GLN A 20 -4.37 -10.05 15.46
C GLN A 20 -5.42 -9.18 16.16
N GLN A 21 -5.94 -9.61 17.31
CA GLN A 21 -6.88 -8.81 18.11
C GLN A 21 -6.23 -7.49 18.57
N ARG A 22 -4.97 -7.52 19.00
CA ARG A 22 -4.23 -6.31 19.38
C ARG A 22 -4.04 -5.37 18.19
N LEU A 23 -3.75 -5.91 17.01
CA LEU A 23 -3.64 -5.12 15.77
C LEU A 23 -4.97 -4.42 15.44
N GLN A 24 -6.10 -5.13 15.54
CA GLN A 24 -7.42 -4.52 15.31
C GLN A 24 -7.74 -3.40 16.31
N ALA A 25 -7.35 -3.55 17.58
CA ALA A 25 -7.49 -2.48 18.56
C ALA A 25 -6.65 -1.25 18.18
N ILE A 26 -5.40 -1.44 17.73
CA ILE A 26 -4.55 -0.35 17.22
C ILE A 26 -5.21 0.36 16.03
N PHE A 27 -5.79 -0.38 15.09
CA PHE A 27 -6.50 0.20 13.95
C PHE A 27 -7.70 1.03 14.39
N ALA A 28 -8.52 0.53 15.31
CA ALA A 28 -9.68 1.25 15.82
C ALA A 28 -9.28 2.57 16.52
N GLU A 29 -8.27 2.52 17.40
CA GLU A 29 -7.72 3.71 18.07
C GLU A 29 -7.17 4.73 17.06
N ALA A 30 -6.41 4.25 16.06
CA ALA A 30 -5.84 5.10 15.02
C ALA A 30 -6.91 5.73 14.12
N THR A 31 -7.97 4.99 13.76
CA THR A 31 -9.08 5.54 12.98
C THR A 31 -9.74 6.70 13.71
N ALA A 32 -10.04 6.56 15.01
CA ALA A 32 -10.60 7.64 15.81
C ALA A 32 -9.68 8.87 15.87
N GLY A 33 -8.37 8.65 16.03
CA GLY A 33 -7.37 9.72 16.01
C GLY A 33 -7.28 10.45 14.66
N ILE A 34 -7.31 9.69 13.55
CA ILE A 34 -7.30 10.24 12.19
C ILE A 34 -8.57 11.06 11.94
N ASP A 35 -9.74 10.57 12.38
CA ASP A 35 -10.99 11.30 12.26
C ASP A 35 -10.92 12.66 12.98
N ALA A 36 -10.39 12.68 14.20
CA ALA A 36 -10.19 13.93 14.94
C ALA A 36 -9.24 14.89 14.20
N LEU A 37 -8.14 14.38 13.63
CA LEU A 37 -7.20 15.18 12.84
C LEU A 37 -7.85 15.76 11.57
N MET A 38 -8.66 14.98 10.86
CA MET A 38 -9.38 15.44 9.67
C MET A 38 -10.36 16.58 9.97
N HIS A 39 -11.02 16.52 11.14
CA HIS A 39 -11.92 17.60 11.58
C HIS A 39 -11.16 18.87 11.99
N GLN A 40 -10.02 18.73 12.67
CA GLN A 40 -9.23 19.86 13.14
C GLN A 40 -8.45 20.54 12.01
N ARG A 41 -7.99 19.77 11.02
CA ARG A 41 -7.09 20.23 9.94
C ARG A 41 -7.54 19.68 8.58
N PRO A 42 -8.69 20.13 8.06
CA PRO A 42 -9.19 19.66 6.78
C PRO A 42 -8.19 20.00 5.67
N GLY A 43 -7.84 19.01 4.83
CA GLY A 43 -6.91 19.22 3.72
C GLY A 43 -5.43 18.95 4.02
N GLU A 44 -5.06 18.66 5.27
CA GLU A 44 -3.67 18.38 5.65
C GLU A 44 -3.39 16.87 5.80
N LEU A 45 -2.67 16.28 4.85
CA LEU A 45 -2.29 14.87 4.92
C LEU A 45 -1.06 14.58 5.80
N VAL A 46 -0.19 15.55 6.03
CA VAL A 46 1.07 15.32 6.78
C VAL A 46 0.80 14.81 8.22
N PRO A 47 -0.10 15.42 9.02
CA PRO A 47 -0.42 14.91 10.35
C PRO A 47 -0.97 13.48 10.33
N ILE A 48 -1.80 13.15 9.32
CA ILE A 48 -2.37 11.81 9.15
C ILE A 48 -1.28 10.79 8.85
N ARG A 49 -0.34 11.11 7.94
CA ARG A 49 0.78 10.21 7.61
C ARG A 49 1.69 9.98 8.81
N ASN A 50 1.93 11.00 9.63
CA ASN A 50 2.68 10.83 10.89
C ASN A 50 1.97 9.89 11.87
N ALA A 51 0.64 9.98 11.99
CA ALA A 51 -0.13 9.04 12.81
C ALA A 51 -0.05 7.61 12.28
N LEU A 52 -0.13 7.43 10.95
CA LEU A 52 0.00 6.12 10.30
C LEU A 52 1.40 5.52 10.46
N SER A 53 2.47 6.32 10.46
CA SER A 53 3.81 5.84 10.82
C SER A 53 3.87 5.30 12.27
N GLY A 54 3.08 5.86 13.19
CA GLY A 54 2.91 5.31 14.54
C GLY A 54 2.27 3.91 14.54
N VAL A 55 1.24 3.70 13.69
CA VAL A 55 0.61 2.39 13.50
C VAL A 55 1.61 1.36 12.95
N GLU A 56 2.41 1.74 11.95
CA GLU A 56 3.46 0.87 11.40
C GLU A 56 4.49 0.48 12.47
N ALA A 57 4.88 1.41 13.34
CA ALA A 57 5.81 1.14 14.43
C ALA A 57 5.23 0.14 15.45
N LEU A 58 3.96 0.31 15.84
CA LEU A 58 3.28 -0.62 16.75
C LEU A 58 3.12 -2.01 16.12
N ALA A 59 2.79 -2.10 14.83
CA ALA A 59 2.71 -3.37 14.13
C ALA A 59 4.07 -4.08 14.06
N LYS A 60 5.16 -3.35 13.80
CA LYS A 60 6.54 -3.87 13.88
C LYS A 60 6.88 -4.41 15.27
N GLN A 61 6.33 -3.82 16.33
CA GLN A 61 6.48 -4.37 17.68
C GLN A 61 5.73 -5.69 17.84
N LEU A 62 4.55 -5.85 17.23
CA LEU A 62 3.82 -7.13 17.25
C LEU A 62 4.58 -8.23 16.49
N THR A 63 5.17 -7.91 15.33
CA THR A 63 5.95 -8.90 14.57
C THR A 63 7.24 -9.30 15.29
N ARG A 64 7.92 -8.36 15.98
CA ARG A 64 9.03 -8.70 16.89
C ARG A 64 8.56 -9.58 18.04
N THR A 65 7.43 -9.25 18.67
CA THR A 65 6.86 -10.05 19.75
C THR A 65 6.55 -11.49 19.31
N LEU A 66 6.05 -11.64 18.07
CA LEU A 66 5.83 -12.95 17.45
C LEU A 66 7.13 -13.74 17.32
N GLN A 67 8.17 -13.11 16.77
CA GLN A 67 9.50 -13.72 16.61
C GLN A 67 10.12 -14.10 17.95
N ASP A 68 10.16 -13.18 18.92
CA ASP A 68 10.75 -13.43 20.24
C ASP A 68 10.02 -14.56 20.98
N THR A 69 8.69 -14.59 20.92
CA THR A 69 7.90 -15.65 21.54
C THR A 69 8.11 -16.99 20.86
N TRP A 70 8.26 -16.98 19.53
CA TRP A 70 8.61 -18.18 18.79
C TRP A 70 9.93 -18.76 19.29
N ASP A 71 11.01 -17.99 19.20
CA ASP A 71 12.38 -18.44 19.53
C ASP A 71 12.48 -18.91 21.00
N GLN A 72 11.89 -18.15 21.92
CA GLN A 72 12.07 -18.40 23.36
C GLN A 72 11.15 -19.48 23.92
N ARG A 73 9.95 -19.66 23.34
CA ARG A 73 8.90 -20.50 23.95
C ARG A 73 8.35 -21.56 23.01
N ILE A 74 8.05 -21.22 21.77
CA ILE A 74 7.32 -22.14 20.87
C ILE A 74 8.27 -23.11 20.19
N GLU A 75 9.35 -22.63 19.59
CA GLU A 75 10.33 -23.45 18.88
C GLU A 75 10.89 -24.60 19.74
N PRO A 76 11.29 -24.38 21.02
CA PRO A 76 11.76 -25.47 21.88
C PRO A 76 10.71 -26.56 22.13
N MET A 77 9.41 -26.26 22.01
CA MET A 77 8.33 -27.25 22.14
C MET A 77 8.08 -27.99 20.82
N PHE A 78 8.31 -27.36 19.67
CA PHE A 78 8.11 -27.99 18.36
C PHE A 78 9.29 -28.90 17.97
N ARG A 79 10.51 -28.50 18.32
CA ARG A 79 11.76 -29.21 17.94
C ARG A 79 11.79 -30.70 18.32
N PRO A 80 11.33 -31.16 19.51
CA PRO A 80 11.34 -32.58 19.87
C PRO A 80 10.45 -33.47 18.99
N HIS A 81 9.50 -32.89 18.25
CA HIS A 81 8.57 -33.62 17.39
C HIS A 81 9.08 -33.82 15.95
N GLY A 82 10.34 -33.45 15.69
CA GLY A 82 11.03 -33.66 14.41
C GLY A 82 10.92 -32.49 13.45
N GLU A 83 11.87 -32.45 12.50
CA GLU A 83 12.09 -31.33 11.58
C GLU A 83 10.84 -30.92 10.81
N ARG A 84 10.11 -31.88 10.24
CA ARG A 84 8.90 -31.61 9.48
C ARG A 84 7.83 -30.86 10.28
N PHE A 85 7.70 -31.15 11.58
CA PHE A 85 6.72 -30.48 12.43
C PHE A 85 7.21 -29.07 12.80
N LEU A 86 8.51 -28.92 13.07
CA LEU A 86 9.15 -27.63 13.29
C LEU A 86 8.96 -26.69 12.09
N THR A 87 9.32 -27.14 10.88
CA THR A 87 9.14 -26.36 9.64
C THR A 87 7.69 -25.94 9.43
N ALA A 88 6.72 -26.82 9.72
CA ALA A 88 5.30 -26.47 9.60
C ALA A 88 4.88 -25.35 10.58
N GLY A 89 5.44 -25.34 11.80
CA GLY A 89 5.23 -24.25 12.76
C GLY A 89 5.90 -22.94 12.33
N GLU A 90 7.11 -23.01 11.76
CA GLU A 90 7.80 -21.83 11.21
C GLU A 90 7.02 -21.19 10.06
N HIS A 91 6.45 -22.01 9.17
CA HIS A 91 5.59 -21.54 8.09
C HIS A 91 4.37 -20.79 8.64
N ARG A 92 3.69 -21.33 9.65
CA ARG A 92 2.54 -20.65 10.29
C ARG A 92 2.93 -19.33 10.95
N LYS A 93 4.09 -19.26 11.60
CA LYS A 93 4.62 -18.01 12.16
C LYS A 93 4.85 -16.98 11.06
N GLU A 94 5.47 -17.39 9.97
CA GLU A 94 5.79 -16.50 8.85
C GLU A 94 4.53 -16.01 8.13
N GLU A 95 3.53 -16.88 7.95
CA GLU A 95 2.20 -16.49 7.47
C GLU A 95 1.56 -15.43 8.38
N ALA A 96 1.58 -15.64 9.70
CA ALA A 96 1.04 -14.67 10.65
C ALA A 96 1.77 -13.32 10.62
N ARG A 97 3.10 -13.31 10.44
CA ARG A 97 3.91 -12.09 10.29
C ARG A 97 3.45 -11.29 9.07
N GLN A 98 3.30 -11.98 7.94
CA GLN A 98 2.91 -11.35 6.68
C GLN A 98 1.46 -10.88 6.72
N ASP A 99 0.55 -11.63 7.33
CA ASP A 99 -0.84 -11.20 7.52
C ASP A 99 -0.92 -9.87 8.29
N ILE A 100 -0.07 -9.69 9.32
CA ILE A 100 0.07 -8.42 10.04
C ILE A 100 0.56 -7.31 9.09
N GLU A 101 1.62 -7.54 8.33
CA GLU A 101 2.21 -6.56 7.40
C GLU A 101 1.24 -6.15 6.28
N GLN A 102 0.53 -7.13 5.70
CA GLN A 102 -0.51 -6.91 4.69
C GLN A 102 -1.69 -6.12 5.27
N ALA A 103 -2.16 -6.49 6.47
CA ALA A 103 -3.25 -5.78 7.13
C ALA A 103 -2.90 -4.30 7.41
N VAL A 104 -1.67 -4.01 7.80
CA VAL A 104 -1.18 -2.63 8.04
C VAL A 104 -1.10 -1.84 6.73
N THR A 105 -0.54 -2.44 5.68
CA THR A 105 -0.47 -1.81 4.35
C THR A 105 -1.87 -1.46 3.84
N ARG A 106 -2.80 -2.42 3.92
CA ARG A 106 -4.21 -2.21 3.55
C ARG A 106 -4.85 -1.08 4.37
N PHE A 107 -4.74 -1.16 5.69
CA PHE A 107 -5.29 -0.14 6.59
C PHE A 107 -4.75 1.26 6.24
N ARG A 108 -3.45 1.39 6.02
CA ARG A 108 -2.83 2.65 5.62
C ARG A 108 -3.41 3.19 4.31
N LEU A 109 -3.47 2.38 3.27
CA LEU A 109 -3.99 2.77 1.96
C LEU A 109 -5.47 3.17 2.03
N GLU A 110 -6.28 2.45 2.82
CA GLU A 110 -7.68 2.79 3.08
C GLU A 110 -7.81 4.14 3.79
N GLN A 111 -7.04 4.38 4.84
CA GLN A 111 -7.07 5.65 5.57
C GLN A 111 -6.60 6.82 4.71
N GLU A 112 -5.47 6.68 4.00
CA GLU A 112 -4.96 7.73 3.12
C GLU A 112 -5.96 8.04 1.98
N SER A 113 -6.56 7.02 1.37
CA SER A 113 -7.58 7.17 0.32
C SER A 113 -8.84 7.86 0.86
N ARG A 114 -9.30 7.49 2.06
CA ARG A 114 -10.45 8.10 2.73
C ARG A 114 -10.21 9.59 3.01
N CYS A 115 -9.01 9.93 3.49
CA CYS A 115 -8.63 11.31 3.76
C CYS A 115 -8.61 12.14 2.47
N LEU A 116 -8.00 11.63 1.40
CA LEU A 116 -8.04 12.29 0.09
C LEU A 116 -9.47 12.45 -0.43
N GLY A 117 -10.31 11.42 -0.30
CA GLY A 117 -11.72 11.48 -0.69
C GLY A 117 -12.47 12.62 0.03
N ALA A 118 -12.22 12.80 1.33
CA ALA A 118 -12.81 13.89 2.10
C ALA A 118 -12.29 15.29 1.70
N MET A 119 -11.08 15.39 1.13
CA MET A 119 -10.54 16.65 0.61
C MET A 119 -11.17 17.06 -0.72
N TYR A 120 -11.67 16.10 -1.50
CA TYR A 120 -12.07 16.32 -2.88
C TYR A 120 -13.12 17.42 -3.10
N PRO A 121 -14.17 17.58 -2.28
CA PRO A 121 -15.13 18.67 -2.47
C PRO A 121 -14.48 20.06 -2.41
N ALA A 122 -13.56 20.28 -1.47
CA ALA A 122 -12.83 21.55 -1.36
C ALA A 122 -11.85 21.74 -2.52
N VAL A 123 -11.23 20.65 -2.99
CA VAL A 123 -10.38 20.64 -4.19
C VAL A 123 -11.19 21.06 -5.42
N GLN A 124 -12.41 20.54 -5.61
CA GLN A 124 -13.28 20.92 -6.73
C GLN A 124 -13.62 22.41 -6.73
N VAL A 125 -13.94 22.97 -5.55
CA VAL A 125 -14.17 24.41 -5.40
C VAL A 125 -12.90 25.19 -5.80
N ALA A 126 -11.74 24.81 -5.28
CA ALA A 126 -10.47 25.47 -5.58
C ALA A 126 -10.10 25.41 -7.07
N ILE A 127 -10.34 24.27 -7.74
CA ILE A 127 -10.12 24.10 -9.19
C ILE A 127 -11.02 25.02 -10.01
N SER A 128 -12.26 25.27 -9.57
CA SER A 128 -13.22 26.09 -10.30
C SER A 128 -12.91 27.60 -10.26
N GLN A 129 -12.06 28.03 -9.33
CA GLN A 129 -11.74 29.45 -9.12
C GLN A 129 -10.75 29.96 -10.17
N ALA A 130 -11.13 31.02 -10.88
CA ALA A 130 -10.21 31.75 -11.74
C ALA A 130 -9.22 32.57 -10.91
N ARG A 131 -7.98 32.67 -11.39
CA ARG A 131 -6.96 33.54 -10.80
C ARG A 131 -6.91 34.86 -11.58
N PRO A 132 -6.81 36.02 -10.92
CA PRO A 132 -6.73 37.29 -11.63
C PRO A 132 -5.36 37.45 -12.31
N CYS A 133 -5.36 38.01 -13.52
CA CYS A 133 -4.13 38.47 -14.16
C CYS A 133 -3.44 39.54 -13.29
N THR A 134 -2.13 39.44 -13.14
CA THR A 134 -1.33 40.34 -12.30
C THR A 134 -1.35 41.80 -12.78
N ASN A 135 -1.65 42.05 -14.06
CA ASN A 135 -1.68 43.39 -14.63
C ASN A 135 -3.10 43.98 -14.73
N CYS A 136 -4.05 43.28 -15.34
CA CYS A 136 -5.39 43.83 -15.62
C CYS A 136 -6.53 43.19 -14.80
N GLY A 137 -6.24 42.19 -13.97
CA GLY A 137 -7.25 41.50 -13.16
C GLY A 137 -8.16 40.54 -13.93
N ALA A 138 -8.05 40.43 -15.26
CA ALA A 138 -8.84 39.50 -16.07
C ALA A 138 -8.68 38.05 -15.57
N PRO A 139 -9.76 37.23 -15.57
CA PRO A 139 -9.71 35.88 -15.03
C PRO A 139 -8.86 34.95 -15.91
N LEU A 140 -7.98 34.18 -15.29
CA LEU A 140 -7.15 33.16 -15.90
C LEU A 140 -7.44 31.80 -15.27
N ARG A 141 -7.35 30.73 -16.06
CA ARG A 141 -7.57 29.34 -15.62
C ARG A 141 -6.50 28.44 -16.19
N LEU A 142 -5.96 27.56 -15.36
CA LEU A 142 -5.04 26.51 -15.79
C LEU A 142 -5.76 25.50 -16.68
N ALA A 143 -5.09 25.04 -17.75
CA ALA A 143 -5.61 23.95 -18.57
C ALA A 143 -5.60 22.61 -17.80
N VAL A 144 -4.53 22.38 -17.02
CA VAL A 144 -4.37 21.23 -16.12
C VAL A 144 -4.36 21.76 -14.68
N PRO A 145 -5.39 21.49 -13.85
CA PRO A 145 -5.57 22.18 -12.57
C PRO A 145 -4.45 22.01 -11.53
N TYR A 146 -3.57 21.03 -11.72
CA TYR A 146 -2.53 20.64 -10.78
C TYR A 146 -1.11 20.82 -11.34
N GLU A 147 -0.97 21.40 -12.54
CA GLU A 147 0.33 21.72 -13.14
C GLU A 147 0.53 23.24 -13.17
N ALA A 148 1.78 23.67 -13.04
CA ALA A 148 2.14 25.07 -13.22
C ALA A 148 2.17 25.40 -14.72
N GLU A 149 1.63 26.56 -15.10
CA GLU A 149 1.53 26.97 -16.50
C GLU A 149 1.85 28.45 -16.66
N SER A 150 2.51 28.80 -17.77
CA SER A 150 2.70 30.19 -18.19
C SER A 150 1.60 30.56 -19.19
N LEU A 151 0.70 31.47 -18.80
CA LEU A 151 -0.46 31.87 -19.59
C LEU A 151 -0.39 33.34 -20.00
N SER A 152 -0.54 33.61 -21.29
CA SER A 152 -0.73 34.96 -21.81
C SER A 152 -2.16 35.43 -21.55
N CYS A 153 -2.33 36.57 -20.89
CA CYS A 153 -3.63 37.16 -20.65
C CYS A 153 -4.26 37.62 -21.97
N SER A 154 -5.46 37.12 -22.30
CA SER A 154 -6.17 37.50 -23.52
C SER A 154 -6.59 38.98 -23.56
N SER A 155 -6.71 39.63 -22.40
CA SER A 155 -7.13 41.03 -22.31
C SER A 155 -5.98 42.03 -22.46
N CYS A 156 -4.79 41.73 -21.92
CA CYS A 156 -3.67 42.69 -21.90
C CYS A 156 -2.34 42.14 -22.42
N GLY A 157 -2.27 40.88 -22.84
CA GLY A 157 -1.08 40.25 -23.42
C GLY A 157 0.03 39.86 -22.44
N VAL A 158 -0.08 40.22 -21.15
CA VAL A 158 0.93 39.90 -20.14
C VAL A 158 0.98 38.39 -19.88
N ILE A 159 2.19 37.83 -19.79
CA ILE A 159 2.42 36.43 -19.41
C ILE A 159 2.37 36.32 -17.88
N ASN A 160 1.54 35.41 -17.38
CA ASN A 160 1.35 35.12 -15.97
C ASN A 160 1.86 33.70 -15.69
N GLN A 161 2.67 33.51 -14.66
CA GLN A 161 2.99 32.18 -14.15
C GLN A 161 1.95 31.80 -13.11
N LEU A 162 1.07 30.87 -13.45
CA LEU A 162 0.05 30.39 -12.55
C LEU A 162 0.49 29.10 -11.86
N MET A 163 0.31 29.08 -10.55
CA MET A 163 0.54 27.89 -9.73
C MET A 163 -0.82 27.34 -9.26
N PRO A 164 -0.99 26.02 -9.20
CA PRO A 164 -2.12 25.41 -8.52
C PRO A 164 -2.20 25.85 -7.06
N GLU A 165 -3.41 25.89 -6.53
CA GLU A 165 -3.60 26.09 -5.09
C GLU A 165 -2.89 24.99 -4.30
N ALA A 166 -2.38 25.32 -3.10
CA ALA A 166 -1.69 24.34 -2.27
C ALA A 166 -2.55 23.10 -1.99
N LEU A 167 -3.86 23.28 -1.75
CA LEU A 167 -4.80 22.17 -1.55
C LEU A 167 -4.89 21.26 -2.78
N VAL A 168 -5.06 21.84 -3.97
CA VAL A 168 -5.14 21.11 -5.25
C VAL A 168 -3.82 20.38 -5.51
N ARG A 169 -2.69 21.10 -5.39
CA ARG A 169 -1.35 20.51 -5.56
C ARG A 169 -1.14 19.32 -4.64
N ASN A 170 -1.46 19.46 -3.35
CA ASN A 170 -1.30 18.39 -2.37
C ASN A 170 -2.18 17.19 -2.71
N TYR A 171 -3.45 17.41 -3.06
CA TYR A 171 -4.37 16.34 -3.46
C TYR A 171 -3.81 15.51 -4.62
N PHE A 172 -3.34 16.15 -5.69
CA PHE A 172 -2.78 15.45 -6.83
C PHE A 172 -1.41 14.84 -6.57
N LEU A 173 -0.56 15.53 -5.79
CA LEU A 173 0.77 15.02 -5.41
C LEU A 173 0.68 13.68 -4.69
N PHE A 174 -0.26 13.55 -3.74
CA PHE A 174 -0.44 12.34 -2.96
C PHE A 174 -1.37 11.33 -3.65
N GLY A 175 -2.47 11.79 -4.26
CA GLY A 175 -3.47 10.92 -4.89
C GLY A 175 -2.95 10.10 -6.06
N GLN A 176 -1.98 10.63 -6.82
CA GLN A 176 -1.39 9.92 -7.96
C GLN A 176 -0.56 8.69 -7.57
N GLU A 177 -0.22 8.54 -6.28
CA GLU A 177 0.48 7.37 -5.75
C GLU A 177 -0.45 6.52 -4.88
N ILE A 178 -1.28 7.15 -4.03
CA ILE A 178 -2.15 6.43 -3.09
C ILE A 178 -3.28 5.67 -3.80
N PHE A 179 -4.04 6.32 -4.69
CA PHE A 179 -5.18 5.63 -5.35
C PHE A 179 -4.73 4.45 -6.21
N PRO A 180 -3.65 4.58 -7.02
CA PRO A 180 -3.12 3.45 -7.77
C PRO A 180 -2.60 2.31 -6.89
N ALA A 181 -1.89 2.64 -5.80
CA ALA A 181 -1.42 1.65 -4.85
C ALA A 181 -2.58 0.92 -4.17
N ALA A 182 -3.62 1.65 -3.73
CA ALA A 182 -4.82 1.07 -3.14
C ALA A 182 -5.54 0.12 -4.10
N ALA A 183 -5.68 0.53 -5.37
CA ALA A 183 -6.31 -0.31 -6.41
C ALA A 183 -5.51 -1.58 -6.73
N ALA A 184 -4.18 -1.48 -6.77
CA ALA A 184 -3.30 -2.60 -7.12
C ALA A 184 -2.96 -3.51 -5.92
N HIS A 185 -3.23 -3.08 -4.69
CA HIS A 185 -2.86 -3.82 -3.47
C HIS A 185 -3.41 -5.26 -3.41
N PRO A 186 -4.67 -5.55 -3.79
CA PRO A 186 -5.16 -6.94 -3.84
C PRO A 186 -4.32 -7.84 -4.74
N VAL A 187 -3.85 -7.34 -5.88
CA VAL A 187 -2.97 -8.10 -6.80
C VAL A 187 -1.59 -8.31 -6.18
N ARG A 188 -1.06 -7.33 -5.43
CA ARG A 188 0.20 -7.51 -4.68
C ARG A 188 0.07 -8.64 -3.64
N VAL A 189 -1.06 -8.72 -2.94
CA VAL A 189 -1.34 -9.84 -2.01
C VAL A 189 -1.42 -11.19 -2.74
N GLU A 190 -1.99 -11.23 -3.94
CA GLU A 190 -2.00 -12.44 -4.79
C GLU A 190 -0.58 -12.87 -5.19
N ILE A 191 0.28 -11.92 -5.59
CA ILE A 191 1.69 -12.18 -5.93
C ILE A 191 2.43 -12.77 -4.74
N GLU A 192 2.38 -12.12 -3.58
CA GLU A 192 3.06 -12.57 -2.37
C GLU A 192 2.58 -13.97 -1.94
N ARG A 193 1.28 -14.26 -2.07
CA ARG A 193 0.75 -15.60 -1.80
C ARG A 193 1.28 -16.65 -2.78
N ALA A 194 1.29 -16.33 -4.07
CA ALA A 194 1.78 -17.25 -5.11
C ALA A 194 3.27 -17.56 -4.92
N GLU A 195 4.09 -16.55 -4.60
CA GLU A 195 5.52 -16.73 -4.33
C GLU A 195 5.77 -17.65 -3.13
N ARG A 196 4.96 -17.54 -2.07
CA ARG A 196 5.07 -18.43 -0.90
C ARG A 196 4.71 -19.87 -1.20
N LEU A 197 3.62 -20.08 -1.93
CA LEU A 197 3.21 -21.43 -2.33
C LEU A 197 4.29 -22.08 -3.18
N MET A 198 4.84 -21.34 -4.14
CA MET A 198 5.94 -21.79 -4.97
C MET A 198 7.20 -22.10 -4.13
N ASP A 199 7.65 -21.18 -3.27
CA ASP A 199 8.82 -21.39 -2.42
C ASP A 199 8.67 -22.64 -1.55
N ARG A 200 7.47 -22.87 -1.03
CA ARG A 200 7.13 -24.07 -0.27
C ARG A 200 7.23 -25.33 -1.13
N GLU A 201 6.61 -25.33 -2.31
CA GLU A 201 6.64 -26.47 -3.23
C GLU A 201 8.06 -26.81 -3.69
N LEU A 202 8.89 -25.81 -3.97
CA LEU A 202 10.30 -26.01 -4.36
C LEU A 202 11.13 -26.62 -3.24
N ARG A 203 10.92 -26.17 -1.99
CA ARG A 203 11.59 -26.76 -0.81
C ARG A 203 11.15 -28.20 -0.55
N GLU A 204 9.84 -28.47 -0.65
CA GLU A 204 9.29 -29.80 -0.38
C GLU A 204 9.63 -30.82 -1.49
N SER A 205 9.64 -30.39 -2.75
CA SER A 205 9.92 -31.27 -3.90
C SER A 205 11.40 -31.39 -4.26
N GLY A 206 12.22 -30.41 -3.87
CA GLY A 206 13.61 -30.28 -4.32
C GLY A 206 13.75 -30.01 -5.82
N GLN A 207 12.65 -29.73 -6.52
CA GLN A 207 12.65 -29.44 -7.95
C GLN A 207 13.03 -27.98 -8.22
N LYS A 208 13.41 -27.70 -9.46
CA LYS A 208 13.62 -26.33 -9.94
C LYS A 208 12.29 -25.71 -10.34
N GLU A 209 12.20 -24.39 -10.25
CA GLU A 209 11.05 -23.60 -10.73
C GLU A 209 10.73 -23.95 -12.18
N THR A 210 9.45 -24.26 -12.45
CA THR A 210 8.98 -24.59 -13.79
C THR A 210 8.80 -23.34 -14.64
N LEU A 211 8.82 -23.50 -15.96
CA LEU A 211 8.51 -22.41 -16.89
C LEU A 211 7.09 -21.85 -16.66
N GLU A 212 6.14 -22.74 -16.36
CA GLU A 212 4.74 -22.37 -16.08
C GLU A 212 4.62 -21.47 -14.84
N SER A 213 5.31 -21.81 -13.74
CA SER A 213 5.36 -20.98 -12.53
C SER A 213 5.90 -19.57 -12.84
N ARG A 214 6.98 -19.48 -13.63
CA ARG A 214 7.56 -18.20 -14.06
C ARG A 214 6.58 -17.38 -14.88
N GLN A 215 5.87 -18.01 -15.81
CA GLN A 215 4.85 -17.35 -16.63
C GLN A 215 3.68 -16.85 -15.78
N GLN A 216 3.26 -17.63 -14.78
CA GLN A 216 2.21 -17.22 -13.84
C GLN A 216 2.64 -16.00 -13.02
N ARG A 217 3.87 -15.98 -12.50
CA ARG A 217 4.41 -14.83 -11.77
C ARG A 217 4.51 -13.59 -12.66
N GLU A 218 4.99 -13.75 -13.89
CA GLU A 218 5.03 -12.66 -14.88
C GLU A 218 3.63 -12.11 -15.18
N ALA A 219 2.63 -12.98 -15.31
CA ALA A 219 1.24 -12.56 -15.54
C ALA A 219 0.67 -11.77 -14.35
N LEU A 220 0.93 -12.20 -13.11
CA LEU A 220 0.49 -11.49 -11.91
C LEU A 220 1.18 -10.13 -11.76
N GLU A 221 2.50 -10.05 -11.99
CA GLU A 221 3.23 -8.79 -11.91
C GLU A 221 2.76 -7.81 -13.01
N ARG A 222 2.49 -8.31 -14.23
CA ARG A 222 1.87 -7.48 -15.29
C ARG A 222 0.50 -6.96 -14.88
N LYS A 223 -0.37 -7.84 -14.35
CA LYS A 223 -1.71 -7.47 -13.85
C LYS A 223 -1.61 -6.38 -12.77
N TYR A 224 -0.63 -6.45 -11.88
CA TYR A 224 -0.40 -5.43 -10.86
C TYR A 224 -0.10 -4.06 -11.49
N TRP A 225 0.85 -4.00 -12.43
CA TRP A 225 1.25 -2.75 -13.07
C TRP A 225 0.17 -2.19 -14.01
N GLU A 226 -0.58 -3.05 -14.70
CA GLU A 226 -1.76 -2.64 -15.48
C GLU A 226 -2.82 -2.01 -14.59
N THR A 227 -3.13 -2.64 -13.44
CA THR A 227 -4.09 -2.09 -12.47
C THR A 227 -3.62 -0.75 -11.91
N TYR A 228 -2.34 -0.66 -11.55
CA TYR A 228 -1.73 0.58 -11.06
C TYR A 228 -1.80 1.70 -12.12
N ALA A 229 -1.31 1.44 -13.33
CA ALA A 229 -1.27 2.43 -14.41
C ALA A 229 -2.69 2.87 -14.83
N ALA A 230 -3.66 1.96 -14.85
CA ALA A 230 -5.05 2.27 -15.15
C ALA A 230 -5.67 3.18 -14.09
N ALA A 231 -5.49 2.86 -12.81
CA ALA A 231 -5.98 3.70 -11.71
C ALA A 231 -5.31 5.09 -11.71
N LYS A 232 -4.00 5.16 -12.01
CA LYS A 232 -3.26 6.43 -12.10
C LYS A 232 -3.76 7.28 -13.25
N GLY A 233 -3.92 6.68 -14.43
CA GLY A 233 -4.48 7.34 -15.60
C GLY A 233 -5.89 7.87 -15.33
N SER A 234 -6.77 7.06 -14.74
CA SER A 234 -8.12 7.47 -14.37
C SER A 234 -8.12 8.66 -13.40
N PHE A 235 -7.28 8.64 -12.36
CA PHE A 235 -7.16 9.73 -11.40
C PHE A 235 -6.69 11.04 -12.04
N LEU A 236 -5.71 10.96 -12.95
CA LEU A 236 -5.13 12.12 -13.63
C LEU A 236 -5.92 12.57 -14.88
N GLY A 237 -6.96 11.83 -15.28
CA GLY A 237 -7.67 12.07 -16.54
C GLY A 237 -6.80 11.83 -17.78
N ARG A 238 -5.91 10.84 -17.74
CA ARG A 238 -4.96 10.47 -18.80
C ARG A 238 -5.06 8.99 -19.17
N PRO A 239 -4.66 8.58 -20.38
CA PRO A 239 -4.50 7.16 -20.69
C PRO A 239 -3.49 6.47 -19.75
N PRO A 240 -3.62 5.15 -19.51
CA PRO A 240 -2.63 4.40 -18.74
C PRO A 240 -1.23 4.50 -19.35
N GLU A 241 -0.21 4.69 -18.49
CA GLU A 241 1.19 4.82 -18.91
C GLU A 241 1.77 3.46 -19.32
N THR A 242 1.63 3.07 -20.59
CA THR A 242 2.16 1.79 -21.12
C THR A 242 3.68 1.66 -20.97
N ALA A 243 4.42 2.78 -21.10
CA ALA A 243 5.86 2.82 -20.90
C ALA A 243 6.27 2.44 -19.46
N LEU A 244 5.47 2.80 -18.45
CA LEU A 244 5.71 2.40 -17.07
C LEU A 244 5.57 0.88 -16.92
N ILE A 245 4.52 0.30 -17.49
CA ILE A 245 4.28 -1.15 -17.45
C ILE A 245 5.45 -1.91 -18.07
N GLU A 246 5.84 -1.55 -19.29
CA GLU A 246 6.94 -2.25 -19.98
C GLU A 246 8.29 -2.07 -19.30
N SER A 247 8.57 -0.88 -18.75
CA SER A 247 9.78 -0.63 -17.96
C SER A 247 9.85 -1.52 -16.71
N ARG A 248 8.74 -1.64 -15.96
CA ARG A 248 8.68 -2.48 -14.76
C ARG A 248 8.74 -3.97 -15.08
N MET A 249 8.07 -4.40 -16.15
CA MET A 249 8.15 -5.79 -16.60
C MET A 249 9.53 -6.18 -17.11
N ALA A 250 10.27 -5.26 -17.75
CA ALA A 250 11.67 -5.50 -18.12
C ALA A 250 12.56 -5.75 -16.89
N GLN A 251 12.44 -4.90 -15.85
CA GLN A 251 13.16 -5.07 -14.58
C GLN A 251 12.81 -6.41 -13.91
N PHE A 252 11.52 -6.75 -13.86
CA PHE A 252 11.07 -8.02 -13.28
C PHE A 252 11.66 -9.24 -14.01
N ARG A 253 11.61 -9.24 -15.35
CA ARG A 253 12.19 -10.33 -16.17
C ARG A 253 13.71 -10.46 -16.02
N GLU A 254 14.41 -9.36 -15.77
CA GLU A 254 15.84 -9.39 -15.46
C GLU A 254 16.10 -10.09 -14.11
N GLY A 255 15.31 -9.77 -13.08
CA GLY A 255 15.37 -10.42 -11.78
C GLY A 255 15.01 -11.91 -11.78
N LEU A 256 14.21 -12.38 -12.75
CA LEU A 256 13.94 -13.82 -12.93
C LEU A 256 15.11 -14.61 -13.55
N ARG A 257 16.12 -13.92 -14.11
CA ARG A 257 17.29 -14.55 -14.74
C ARG A 257 18.47 -14.72 -13.80
N SER A 258 18.56 -13.88 -12.76
CA SER A 258 19.59 -13.96 -11.71
C SER A 258 19.30 -15.09 -10.73
#